data_AF-A0A6I3T1B1-F1
#
_entry.id   AF-A0A6I3T1B1-F1
#
_cell.length_a   1.000
_cell.length_b   1.000
_cell.length_c   1.000
_cell.angle_alpha   90.00
_cell.angle_beta   90.00
_cell.angle_gamma   90.00
#
_symmetry.space_group_name_H-M   'P 1'
#
loop_
_entity.id
_entity.type
_entity.pdbx_description
1 polymer ?
#
loop_
_entity_poly.entity_id
_entity_poly.type
_entity_poly.pdbx_seq_one_letter_code
_entity_poly.pdbx_strand_id
1 'polypeptide(L)'
;MQDLSPELRSFITTLPSVPFVEALLLLHGAPDQIWTAEAIARQLYLQSVTQAELIVQQLVTGGFCISTRDGQLAYSPADPALHAAVGRLATIYHQQLIEITHLVHR
;
A
#
# COMPACT_ATOMS: atom_id res chain seq x y z
N MET A 1 -16.53 -16.73 4.89
CA MET A 1 -15.87 -15.80 3.94
C MET A 1 -16.24 -14.40 4.37
N GLN A 2 -15.27 -13.53 4.64
CA GLN A 2 -15.55 -12.12 4.88
C GLN A 2 -15.95 -11.48 3.55
N ASP A 3 -17.20 -11.07 3.40
CA ASP A 3 -17.65 -10.36 2.22
C ASP A 3 -16.91 -9.02 2.08
N LEU A 4 -16.36 -8.76 0.89
CA LEU A 4 -15.81 -7.45 0.56
C LEU A 4 -16.96 -6.43 0.53
N SER A 5 -16.96 -5.46 1.43
CA SER A 5 -17.96 -4.39 1.40
C SER A 5 -17.84 -3.56 0.11
N PRO A 6 -18.93 -2.96 -0.39
CA PRO A 6 -18.89 -2.11 -1.59
C PRO A 6 -17.89 -0.96 -1.47
N GLU A 7 -17.75 -0.38 -0.28
CA GLU A 7 -16.82 0.71 -0.01
C GLU A 7 -15.37 0.24 -0.11
N LEU A 8 -15.08 -0.97 0.41
CA LEU A 8 -13.74 -1.55 0.33
C LEU A 8 -13.39 -1.95 -1.11
N ARG A 9 -14.36 -2.47 -1.88
CA ARG A 9 -14.17 -2.71 -3.33
C ARG A 9 -13.83 -1.43 -4.07
N SER A 10 -14.62 -0.38 -3.84
CA SER A 10 -14.38 0.94 -4.45
C SER A 10 -12.98 1.44 -4.11
N PHE A 11 -12.58 1.36 -2.84
CA PHE A 11 -11.23 1.71 -2.41
C PHE A 11 -10.14 0.89 -3.12
N ILE A 12 -10.28 -0.44 -3.20
CA ILE A 12 -9.30 -1.32 -3.85
C ILE A 12 -9.14 -0.97 -5.34
N THR A 13 -10.23 -0.67 -6.04
CA THR A 13 -10.21 -0.26 -7.45
C THR A 13 -9.48 1.08 -7.66
N THR A 14 -9.36 1.92 -6.63
CA THR A 14 -8.55 3.15 -6.75
C THR A 14 -7.04 2.91 -6.64
N LEU A 15 -6.61 1.71 -6.23
CA LEU A 15 -5.20 1.41 -6.00
C LEU A 15 -4.51 1.11 -7.34
N PRO A 16 -3.32 1.68 -7.59
CA PRO A 16 -2.75 1.71 -8.93
C PRO A 16 -2.14 0.39 -9.41
N SER A 17 -1.71 -0.49 -8.51
CA SER A 17 -1.09 -1.77 -8.89
C SER A 17 -0.96 -2.72 -7.69
N VAL A 18 -0.76 -4.02 -7.96
CA VAL A 18 -0.53 -5.01 -6.90
C VAL A 18 0.73 -4.69 -6.07
N PRO A 19 1.89 -4.35 -6.68
CA PRO A 19 3.07 -3.92 -5.92
C PRO A 19 2.82 -2.71 -5.02
N PHE A 20 1.95 -1.79 -5.45
CA PHE A 20 1.54 -0.67 -4.60
C PHE A 20 0.77 -1.16 -3.36
N VAL A 21 -0.18 -2.09 -3.54
CA VAL A 21 -0.91 -2.66 -2.41
C VAL A 21 0.03 -3.37 -1.44
N GLU A 22 0.94 -4.19 -1.97
CA GLU A 22 1.91 -4.90 -1.13
C GLU A 22 2.83 -3.94 -0.38
N ALA A 23 3.30 -2.86 -1.02
CA ALA A 23 4.06 -1.80 -0.35
C ALA A 23 3.23 -1.16 0.77
N LEU A 24 1.98 -0.79 0.49
CA LEU A 24 1.10 -0.17 1.49
C LEU A 24 0.89 -1.08 2.70
N LEU A 25 0.69 -2.38 2.48
CA LEU A 25 0.52 -3.36 3.55
C LEU A 25 1.82 -3.61 4.33
N LEU A 26 2.96 -3.63 3.65
CA LEU A 26 4.28 -3.71 4.27
C LEU A 26 4.50 -2.55 5.25
N LEU A 27 4.21 -1.33 4.82
CA LEU A 27 4.36 -0.12 5.63
C LEU A 27 3.35 -0.08 6.78
N HIS A 28 2.11 -0.48 6.51
CA HIS A 28 1.07 -0.55 7.55
C HIS A 28 1.40 -1.58 8.64
N GLY A 29 2.05 -2.70 8.30
CA GLY A 29 2.47 -3.73 9.25
C GLY A 29 3.64 -3.32 10.15
N ALA A 30 4.38 -2.27 9.79
CA ALA A 30 5.51 -1.73 10.54
C ALA A 30 5.44 -0.19 10.61
N PRO A 31 4.44 0.39 11.30
CA PRO A 31 4.16 1.82 11.26
C PRO A 31 5.26 2.68 11.92
N ASP A 32 5.98 2.13 12.90
CA ASP A 32 7.10 2.81 13.58
C ASP A 32 8.41 2.72 12.79
N GLN A 33 8.43 1.98 11.69
CA GLN A 33 9.62 1.79 10.87
C GLN A 33 9.67 2.83 9.74
N ILE A 34 10.87 3.38 9.54
CA ILE A 34 11.17 4.23 8.40
C ILE A 34 11.67 3.37 7.24
N TRP A 35 11.14 3.64 6.05
CA TRP A 35 11.40 2.88 4.83
C TRP A 35 12.17 3.73 3.79
N THR A 36 12.89 3.07 2.89
CA THR A 36 13.44 3.71 1.69
C THR A 36 12.94 2.97 0.45
N ALA A 37 13.04 3.59 -0.73
CA ALA A 37 12.67 2.94 -1.98
C ALA A 37 13.45 1.63 -2.19
N GLU A 38 14.74 1.60 -1.85
CA GLU A 38 15.57 0.40 -1.93
C GLU A 38 15.12 -0.69 -0.95
N ALA A 39 14.76 -0.31 0.28
CA ALA A 39 14.26 -1.26 1.27
C ALA A 39 12.94 -1.89 0.80
N ILE A 40 12.03 -1.09 0.23
CA ILE A 40 10.77 -1.55 -0.34
C ILE A 40 11.03 -2.46 -1.54
N ALA A 41 11.88 -2.05 -2.48
CA ALA A 41 12.25 -2.85 -3.64
C ALA A 41 12.76 -4.23 -3.24
N ARG A 42 13.60 -4.29 -2.20
CA ARG A 42 14.17 -5.53 -1.70
C ARG A 42 13.14 -6.43 -1.01
N GLN A 43 12.23 -5.86 -0.21
CA GLN A 43 11.18 -6.65 0.46
C GLN A 43 10.16 -7.21 -0.53
N LEU A 44 9.82 -6.42 -1.54
CA LEU A 44 8.86 -6.80 -2.58
C LEU A 44 9.50 -7.53 -3.77
N TYR A 45 10.80 -7.84 -3.69
CA TYR A 45 11.58 -8.46 -4.78
C TYR A 45 11.38 -7.76 -6.14
N LEU A 46 11.23 -6.44 -6.14
CA LEU A 46 11.09 -5.65 -7.36
C LEU A 46 12.39 -5.68 -8.15
N GLN A 47 12.27 -5.79 -9.47
CA GLN A 47 13.42 -5.86 -10.37
C GLN A 47 14.12 -4.50 -10.55
N SER A 48 13.45 -3.40 -10.18
CA SER A 48 13.96 -2.04 -10.35
C SER A 48 13.65 -1.16 -9.15
N VAL A 49 14.67 -0.47 -8.63
CA VAL A 49 14.51 0.55 -7.59
C VAL A 49 13.64 1.70 -8.09
N THR A 50 13.74 2.05 -9.38
CA THR A 50 12.89 3.09 -9.99
C THR A 50 11.40 2.74 -9.90
N GLN A 51 11.05 1.45 -9.98
CA GLN A 51 9.67 1.03 -9.76
C GLN A 51 9.22 1.27 -8.32
N ALA A 52 10.11 1.02 -7.34
CA ALA A 52 9.83 1.32 -5.94
C ALA A 52 9.73 2.84 -5.69
N GLU A 53 10.56 3.66 -6.33
CA GLU A 53 10.48 5.12 -6.25
C GLU A 53 9.13 5.65 -6.75
N LEU A 54 8.60 5.10 -7.85
CA LEU A 54 7.27 5.44 -8.36
C LEU A 54 6.18 5.07 -7.34
N ILE A 55 6.27 3.89 -6.72
CA ILE A 55 5.33 3.46 -5.67
C ILE A 55 5.41 4.38 -4.46
N VAL A 56 6.62 4.73 -4.01
CA VAL A 56 6.86 5.69 -2.91
C VAL A 56 6.19 7.02 -3.22
N GLN A 57 6.39 7.55 -4.43
CA GLN A 57 5.77 8.80 -4.85
C GLN A 57 4.23 8.70 -4.84
N GLN A 58 3.67 7.61 -5.36
CA GLN A 58 2.22 7.36 -5.34
C GLN A 58 1.67 7.25 -3.91
N LEU A 59 2.40 6.61 -2.99
CA LEU A 59 1.99 6.47 -1.58
C LEU A 59 1.92 7.83 -0.88
N VAL A 60 2.89 8.70 -1.17
CA VAL A 60 2.90 10.07 -0.63
C VAL A 60 1.79 10.92 -1.25
N THR A 61 1.65 10.90 -2.57
CA THR A 61 0.60 11.66 -3.27
C THR A 61 -0.80 11.18 -2.89
N GLY A 62 -0.98 9.89 -2.64
CA GLY A 62 -2.24 9.30 -2.16
C GLY A 62 -2.52 9.57 -0.68
N GLY A 63 -1.64 10.24 0.05
CA GLY A 63 -1.81 10.56 1.46
C GLY A 63 -1.69 9.36 2.39
N PHE A 64 -1.09 8.24 1.95
CA PHE A 64 -0.88 7.07 2.81
C PHE A 64 0.36 7.20 3.68
N CYS A 65 1.35 7.93 3.19
CA CYS A 65 2.68 8.05 3.79
C CYS A 65 3.19 9.50 3.68
N ILE A 66 4.18 9.83 4.49
CA ILE A 66 4.91 11.09 4.41
C ILE A 66 6.36 10.83 4.04
N SER A 67 6.88 11.64 3.13
CA SER A 67 8.32 11.64 2.81
C SER A 67 9.04 12.58 3.78
N THR A 68 10.13 12.08 4.35
CA THR A 68 11.07 12.84 5.16
C THR A 68 12.05 13.60 4.25
N ARG A 69 12.81 14.55 4.82
CA ARG A 69 13.77 15.35 4.05
C ARG A 69 14.90 14.53 3.42
N ASP A 70 15.19 13.36 3.99
CA ASP A 70 16.27 12.48 3.54
C ASP A 70 15.79 11.43 2.52
N GLY A 71 14.59 11.61 1.95
CA GLY A 71 14.00 10.67 0.99
C GLY A 71 13.45 9.39 1.61
N GLN A 72 13.35 9.33 2.94
CA GLN A 72 12.78 8.19 3.65
C GLN A 72 11.27 8.33 3.78
N LEU A 73 10.56 7.21 3.84
CA LEU A 73 9.11 7.11 3.87
C LEU A 73 8.63 6.61 5.23
N ALA A 74 7.67 7.30 5.83
CA ALA A 74 7.00 6.86 7.05
C ALA A 74 5.51 6.66 6.81
N TYR A 75 4.94 5.60 7.37
CA TYR A 75 3.51 5.34 7.30
C TYR A 75 2.76 6.38 8.16
N SER A 76 1.95 7.21 7.50
CA SER A 76 1.20 8.28 8.15
C SER A 76 0.00 8.64 7.28
N PRO A 77 -1.11 7.88 7.39
CA PRO A 77 -2.32 8.14 6.64
C PRO A 77 -2.85 9.55 6.91
N ALA A 78 -3.34 10.22 5.87
CA ALA A 78 -3.84 11.59 5.94
C ALA A 78 -5.06 11.74 6.86
N ASP A 79 -5.85 10.69 7.02
CA ASP A 79 -7.02 10.67 7.89
C ASP A 79 -7.31 9.27 8.49
N PRO A 80 -8.11 9.20 9.59
CA PRO A 80 -8.45 7.93 10.23
C PRO A 80 -9.29 6.97 9.37
N ALA A 81 -10.08 7.48 8.42
CA ALA A 81 -10.89 6.65 7.54
C ALA A 81 -10.02 5.91 6.52
N LEU A 82 -8.99 6.58 5.98
CA LEU A 82 -7.97 5.99 5.13
C LEU A 82 -7.20 4.90 5.88
N HIS A 83 -6.77 5.19 7.12
CA HIS A 83 -6.13 4.18 7.97
C HIS A 83 -7.04 2.96 8.20
N ALA A 84 -8.31 3.18 8.51
CA ALA A 84 -9.28 2.09 8.71
C ALA A 84 -9.53 1.28 7.42
N ALA A 85 -9.54 1.92 6.25
CA ALA A 85 -9.65 1.23 4.97
C ALA A 85 -8.43 0.34 4.70
N VAL A 86 -7.22 0.83 4.96
CA VAL A 86 -5.98 0.06 4.86
C VAL A 86 -5.95 -1.12 5.84
N GLY A 87 -6.38 -0.91 7.09
CA GLY A 87 -6.45 -2.00 8.08
C GLY A 87 -7.46 -3.10 7.70
N ARG A 88 -8.61 -2.72 7.14
CA ARG A 88 -9.56 -3.69 6.57
C ARG A 88 -8.93 -4.45 5.41
N LEU A 89 -8.27 -3.75 4.48
CA LEU A 89 -7.56 -4.37 3.37
C LEU A 89 -6.52 -5.38 3.85
N ALA A 90 -5.69 -5.02 4.84
CA ALA A 90 -4.68 -5.91 5.41
C ALA A 90 -5.27 -7.22 5.97
N THR A 91 -6.43 -7.13 6.61
CA THR A 91 -7.12 -8.29 7.19
C THR A 91 -7.58 -9.30 6.11
N ILE A 92 -8.06 -8.79 4.97
CA ILE A 92 -8.62 -9.62 3.90
C ILE A 92 -7.61 -9.97 2.80
N TYR A 93 -6.50 -9.24 2.69
CA TYR A 93 -5.56 -9.35 1.57
C TYR A 93 -5.01 -10.76 1.39
N HIS A 94 -4.54 -11.37 2.48
CA HIS A 94 -4.04 -12.75 2.45
C HIS A 94 -5.13 -13.79 2.23
N GLN A 95 -6.38 -13.48 2.59
CA GLN A 95 -7.50 -14.40 2.45
C GLN A 95 -8.11 -14.38 1.04
N GLN A 96 -8.01 -13.25 0.34
CA GLN A 96 -8.66 -12.98 -0.95
C GLN A 96 -7.70 -12.40 -1.99
N LEU A 97 -6.44 -12.85 -1.94
CA LEU A 97 -5.36 -12.33 -2.80
C LEU A 97 -5.74 -12.36 -4.28
N ILE A 98 -6.29 -13.48 -4.76
CA ILE A 98 -6.69 -13.64 -6.17
C ILE A 98 -7.73 -12.58 -6.56
N GLU A 99 -8.81 -12.44 -5.78
CA GLU A 99 -9.87 -11.46 -6.05
C GLU A 99 -9.35 -10.01 -6.03
N ILE A 100 -8.50 -9.68 -5.05
CA ILE A 100 -7.95 -8.33 -4.91
C ILE A 100 -7.00 -8.01 -6.06
N THR A 101 -6.14 -8.96 -6.47
CA THR A 101 -5.27 -8.76 -7.63
C THR A 101 -6.06 -8.57 -8.91
N HIS A 102 -7.20 -9.24 -9.08
CA HIS A 102 -8.10 -9.00 -10.22
C HIS A 102 -8.74 -7.61 -10.19
N LEU A 103 -9.11 -7.09 -9.03
CA LEU A 103 -9.73 -5.76 -8.91
C LEU A 103 -8.76 -4.62 -9.22
N VAL A 104 -7.48 -4.78 -8.89
CA VAL A 104 -6.44 -3.77 -9.12
C VAL A 104 -5.98 -3.71 -10.58
N HIS A 105 -6.21 -4.77 -11.37
CA HIS A 105 -5.88 -4.83 -12.80
C HIS A 105 -7.02 -4.37 -13.73
N ARG A 106 -8.19 -3.97 -13.20
CA ARG A 106 -9.38 -3.59 -14.00
C ARG A 106 -9.58 -2.08 -14.05
#